data_AF-A0A423UFV6-F1
#
_entry.id   AF-A0A423UFV6-F1
#
_cell.length_a   1.000
_cell.length_b   1.000
_cell.length_c   1.000
_cell.angle_alpha   90.00
_cell.angle_beta   90.00
_cell.angle_gamma   90.00
#
_symmetry.space_group_name_H-M   'P 1'
#
loop_
_entity.id
_entity.type
_entity.pdbx_description
1 polymer ?
#
loop_
_entity_poly.entity_id
_entity_poly.type
_entity_poly.pdbx_seq_one_letter_code
_entity_poly.pdbx_strand_id
1 'polypeptide(L)'
;MRRRFQRRSTIQKDIDVVIRYHVFPSNKNSDGDELSTALPSQDDIDYSNTGASEAATAEGNQNNHVLTTSNCTEPATAMNEADPASPSMKAFSEKYKGRTIEFDGNVAVLSPHCTDASRFDMLILWRGFRRQFLQGPNSQIARIGPENIKAKDGYSHLPSLFPIGSNVHSKAEIEDYSDTRESEFLTNPAVSDRA
;
A
#
# COMPACT_ATOMS: atom_id res chain seq x y z
N MET A 1 -33.79 -18.62 16.36
CA MET A 1 -32.48 -19.08 16.87
C MET A 1 -31.38 -18.51 15.98
N ARG A 2 -30.53 -17.58 16.46
CA ARG A 2 -29.49 -16.95 15.61
C ARG A 2 -28.21 -17.78 15.68
N ARG A 3 -27.78 -18.39 14.56
CA ARG A 3 -26.48 -19.08 14.48
C ARG A 3 -25.36 -18.03 14.40
N ARG A 4 -24.37 -18.12 15.28
CA ARG A 4 -23.13 -17.33 15.18
C ARG A 4 -22.16 -18.07 14.26
N PHE A 5 -21.74 -17.44 13.18
CA PHE A 5 -20.68 -17.96 12.30
C PHE A 5 -19.31 -17.56 12.85
N GLN A 6 -18.36 -18.49 12.87
CA GLN A 6 -16.96 -18.24 13.22
C GLN A 6 -16.03 -18.61 12.06
N ARG A 7 -14.81 -18.07 12.03
CA ARG A 7 -13.83 -18.40 10.98
C ARG A 7 -13.57 -19.91 10.99
N ARG A 8 -13.51 -20.53 9.80
CA ARG A 8 -13.36 -21.98 9.55
C ARG A 8 -14.59 -22.85 9.90
N SER A 9 -15.77 -22.24 10.01
CA SER A 9 -17.02 -23.02 10.13
C SER A 9 -17.36 -23.68 8.78
N THR A 10 -17.58 -25.00 8.78
CA THR A 10 -18.05 -25.74 7.61
C THR A 10 -19.55 -25.55 7.44
N ILE A 11 -19.97 -25.12 6.26
CA ILE A 11 -21.38 -24.97 5.88
C ILE A 11 -21.79 -26.27 5.16
N GLN A 12 -22.93 -26.86 5.52
CA GLN A 12 -23.44 -28.06 4.84
C GLN A 12 -23.80 -27.71 3.39
N LYS A 13 -23.65 -28.67 2.47
CA LYS A 13 -23.82 -28.44 1.03
C LYS A 13 -25.26 -28.14 0.60
N ASP A 14 -26.23 -28.39 1.46
CA ASP A 14 -27.67 -28.32 1.16
C ASP A 14 -28.37 -27.26 2.03
N ILE A 15 -27.78 -26.06 2.08
CA ILE A 15 -28.32 -24.91 2.82
C ILE A 15 -28.42 -23.72 1.87
N ASP A 16 -29.56 -23.04 1.86
CA ASP A 16 -29.73 -21.80 1.11
C ASP A 16 -28.85 -20.68 1.67
N VAL A 17 -27.95 -20.16 0.82
CA VAL A 17 -27.08 -19.03 1.14
C VAL A 17 -27.61 -17.78 0.47
N VAL A 18 -28.16 -16.85 1.26
CA VAL A 18 -28.61 -15.53 0.77
C VAL A 18 -27.48 -14.53 0.87
N ILE A 19 -26.84 -14.20 -0.25
CA ILE A 19 -25.83 -13.14 -0.33
C ILE A 19 -26.53 -11.81 -0.62
N ARG A 20 -26.46 -10.86 0.31
CA ARG A 20 -26.84 -9.47 0.08
C ARG A 20 -25.59 -8.62 0.08
N TYR A 21 -25.29 -8.01 -1.06
CA TYR A 21 -24.20 -7.04 -1.18
C TYR A 21 -24.79 -5.65 -1.45
N HIS A 22 -24.12 -4.62 -0.95
CA HIS A 22 -24.41 -3.24 -1.28
C HIS A 22 -23.30 -2.76 -2.23
N VAL A 23 -23.67 -2.27 -3.41
CA VAL A 23 -22.74 -1.56 -4.29
C VAL A 23 -22.77 -0.11 -3.87
N PHE A 24 -21.63 0.44 -3.44
CA PHE A 24 -21.51 1.86 -3.21
C PHE A 24 -21.66 2.58 -4.56
N PRO A 25 -22.55 3.57 -4.69
CA PRO A 25 -22.72 4.27 -5.95
C PRO A 25 -21.40 4.97 -6.30
N SER A 26 -20.96 4.81 -7.54
CA SER A 26 -19.90 5.65 -8.08
C SER A 26 -20.43 7.08 -8.18
N ASN A 27 -19.80 8.01 -7.46
CA ASN A 27 -20.20 9.41 -7.45
C ASN A 27 -20.10 10.00 -8.87
N LYS A 28 -21.23 10.03 -9.58
CA LYS A 28 -21.57 11.08 -10.54
C LYS A 28 -23.02 11.44 -10.31
N ASN A 29 -23.19 12.74 -10.06
CA ASN A 29 -24.40 13.52 -9.86
C ASN A 29 -25.70 12.87 -10.30
N SER A 30 -26.70 12.98 -9.41
CA SER A 30 -28.09 12.63 -9.64
C SER A 30 -28.61 13.23 -10.93
N ASP A 31 -29.29 12.42 -11.73
CA ASP A 31 -30.72 12.59 -11.99
C ASP A 31 -31.27 11.35 -12.71
N GLY A 32 -32.37 10.81 -12.18
CA GLY A 32 -33.49 10.27 -12.94
C GLY A 32 -33.32 9.00 -13.78
N ASP A 33 -33.71 7.89 -13.17
CA ASP A 33 -34.73 6.96 -13.68
C ASP A 33 -34.47 5.90 -14.77
N GLU A 34 -35.06 4.75 -14.43
CA GLU A 34 -35.55 3.62 -15.21
C GLU A 34 -34.63 2.44 -15.57
N LEU A 35 -35.11 1.31 -15.05
CA LEU A 35 -34.73 -0.08 -15.22
C LEU A 35 -35.33 -0.60 -16.54
N SER A 36 -34.55 -1.16 -17.46
CA SER A 36 -35.04 -2.26 -18.30
C SER A 36 -33.94 -3.08 -18.98
N THR A 37 -33.90 -4.35 -18.58
CA THR A 37 -33.57 -5.60 -19.30
C THR A 37 -33.34 -5.52 -20.82
N ALA A 38 -32.21 -6.06 -21.31
CA ALA A 38 -32.14 -7.02 -22.44
C ALA A 38 -30.68 -7.43 -22.81
N LEU A 39 -30.40 -8.73 -22.75
CA LEU A 39 -29.53 -9.49 -23.68
C LEU A 39 -30.46 -10.58 -24.29
N PRO A 40 -30.20 -11.22 -25.45
CA PRO A 40 -28.89 -11.54 -26.04
C PRO A 40 -28.80 -11.59 -27.61
N SER A 41 -27.66 -12.12 -28.09
CA SER A 41 -27.34 -12.77 -29.40
C SER A 41 -26.66 -11.89 -30.46
N GLN A 42 -25.35 -12.05 -30.78
CA GLN A 42 -24.59 -13.11 -31.50
C GLN A 42 -24.86 -13.21 -33.01
N ASP A 43 -23.78 -12.99 -33.79
CA ASP A 43 -23.30 -13.67 -35.03
C ASP A 43 -22.31 -12.68 -35.71
N ASP A 44 -20.98 -12.86 -35.65
CA ASP A 44 -20.11 -13.83 -36.34
C ASP A 44 -19.36 -13.15 -37.51
N ILE A 45 -18.03 -12.94 -37.36
CA ILE A 45 -17.04 -13.19 -38.43
C ILE A 45 -15.73 -13.65 -37.78
N ASP A 46 -15.38 -14.90 -38.06
CA ASP A 46 -14.11 -15.60 -37.84
C ASP A 46 -13.10 -15.24 -38.94
N TYR A 47 -11.83 -15.09 -38.59
CA TYR A 47 -10.72 -15.75 -39.32
C TYR A 47 -9.49 -15.80 -38.42
N SER A 48 -9.20 -17.01 -37.95
CA SER A 48 -7.95 -17.42 -37.34
C SER A 48 -6.75 -17.24 -38.27
N ASN A 49 -5.65 -16.65 -37.80
CA ASN A 49 -4.31 -17.17 -38.10
C ASN A 49 -3.26 -16.75 -37.06
N THR A 50 -2.55 -17.77 -36.59
CA THR A 50 -1.37 -17.82 -35.73
C THR A 50 -0.30 -16.79 -36.06
N GLY A 51 0.10 -16.05 -35.02
CA GLY A 51 1.35 -15.31 -34.97
C GLY A 51 1.81 -15.21 -33.52
N ALA A 52 2.70 -16.11 -33.11
CA ALA A 52 3.50 -15.90 -31.91
C ALA A 52 4.28 -14.59 -32.10
N SER A 53 3.93 -13.59 -31.31
CA SER A 53 4.75 -12.41 -31.12
C SER A 53 4.68 -12.07 -29.64
N GLU A 54 5.78 -12.37 -28.95
CA GLU A 54 6.17 -11.66 -27.74
C GLU A 54 5.88 -10.17 -27.96
N ALA A 55 4.92 -9.64 -27.21
CA ALA A 55 4.61 -8.23 -27.21
C ALA A 55 4.90 -7.71 -25.81
N ALA A 56 6.20 -7.41 -25.65
CA ALA A 56 6.74 -6.32 -24.85
C ALA A 56 6.13 -6.15 -23.46
N THR A 57 6.88 -6.66 -22.49
CA THR A 57 7.25 -5.94 -21.27
C THR A 57 6.92 -4.44 -21.42
N ALA A 58 5.92 -3.98 -20.67
CA ALA A 58 5.69 -2.57 -20.48
C ALA A 58 6.81 -2.02 -19.59
N GLU A 59 8.03 -1.96 -20.13
CA GLU A 59 9.05 -1.03 -19.67
C GLU A 59 8.62 0.37 -20.10
N GLY A 60 7.57 0.86 -19.46
CA GLY A 60 7.25 2.27 -19.49
C GLY A 60 8.47 3.01 -18.96
N ASN A 61 8.91 4.00 -19.73
CA ASN A 61 9.92 4.98 -19.35
C ASN A 61 9.47 5.72 -18.06
N GLN A 62 9.68 5.11 -16.90
CA GLN A 62 9.19 5.58 -15.59
C GLN A 62 10.12 6.62 -14.94
N ASN A 63 11.03 7.23 -15.70
CA ASN A 63 12.28 7.78 -15.14
C ASN A 63 12.13 9.07 -14.32
N ASN A 64 10.91 9.52 -13.99
CA ASN A 64 10.72 10.65 -13.08
C ASN A 64 9.36 10.72 -12.34
N HIS A 65 8.51 9.71 -12.45
CA HIS A 65 7.25 9.70 -11.71
C HIS A 65 7.43 9.08 -10.33
N VAL A 66 6.74 9.66 -9.33
CA VAL A 66 6.66 9.12 -7.96
C VAL A 66 6.11 7.71 -8.02
N LEU A 67 6.82 6.74 -7.46
CA LEU A 67 6.40 5.34 -7.41
C LEU A 67 5.19 5.21 -6.49
N THR A 68 4.09 4.68 -7.03
CA THR A 68 2.88 4.34 -6.28
C THR A 68 2.43 2.94 -6.69
N THR A 69 1.58 2.32 -5.88
CA THR A 69 0.95 1.03 -6.25
C THR A 69 0.03 1.15 -7.47
N SER A 70 -0.36 2.37 -7.86
CA SER A 70 -1.26 2.62 -8.98
C SER A 70 -0.56 2.72 -10.33
N ASN A 71 0.72 3.16 -10.34
CA ASN A 71 1.48 3.39 -11.56
C ASN A 71 2.60 2.36 -11.81
N CYS A 72 2.90 1.53 -10.81
CA CYS A 72 3.87 0.45 -10.94
C CYS A 72 3.40 -0.78 -10.14
N THR A 73 3.42 -1.94 -10.78
CA THR A 73 3.05 -3.21 -10.15
C THR A 73 4.11 -3.70 -9.17
N GLU A 74 5.37 -3.30 -9.32
CA GLU A 74 6.48 -3.76 -8.47
C GLU A 74 6.40 -3.23 -7.02
N PRO A 75 6.12 -1.93 -6.75
CA PRO A 75 5.80 -1.46 -5.40
C PRO A 75 4.63 -2.21 -4.77
N ALA A 76 3.59 -2.57 -5.54
CA ALA A 76 2.47 -3.32 -5.02
C ALA A 76 2.86 -4.75 -4.60
N THR A 77 3.75 -5.40 -5.37
CA THR A 77 4.31 -6.71 -5.01
C THR A 77 5.20 -6.58 -3.77
N ALA A 78 6.11 -5.61 -3.74
CA ALA A 78 6.99 -5.36 -2.60
C ALA A 78 6.19 -5.08 -1.31
N MET A 79 5.11 -4.28 -1.39
CA MET A 79 4.17 -4.02 -0.28
C MET A 79 3.39 -5.22 0.22
N ASN A 80 3.21 -6.25 -0.59
CA ASN A 80 2.51 -7.47 -0.22
C ASN A 80 3.43 -8.61 0.20
N GLU A 81 4.74 -8.36 0.26
CA GLU A 81 5.69 -9.32 0.80
C GLU A 81 5.38 -9.61 2.28
N ALA A 82 5.66 -10.82 2.73
CA ALA A 82 5.48 -11.20 4.14
C ALA A 82 6.80 -11.14 4.91
N ASP A 83 7.89 -11.47 4.21
CA ASP A 83 9.23 -11.50 4.78
C ASP A 83 9.99 -10.18 4.51
N PRO A 84 10.26 -9.38 5.56
CA PRO A 84 11.06 -8.16 5.39
C PRO A 84 12.47 -8.46 4.87
N ALA A 85 13.02 -9.65 5.13
CA ALA A 85 14.33 -10.09 4.66
C ALA A 85 14.34 -10.63 3.22
N SER A 86 13.21 -10.59 2.52
CA SER A 86 13.10 -11.21 1.20
C SER A 86 14.10 -10.61 0.19
N PRO A 87 14.69 -11.43 -0.70
CA PRO A 87 15.54 -10.93 -1.78
C PRO A 87 14.84 -9.92 -2.70
N SER A 88 13.51 -10.00 -2.80
CA SER A 88 12.67 -9.07 -3.56
C SER A 88 12.68 -7.66 -2.99
N MET A 89 12.74 -7.48 -1.66
CA MET A 89 12.84 -6.14 -1.07
C MET A 89 14.18 -5.48 -1.37
N LYS A 90 15.27 -6.25 -1.29
CA LYS A 90 16.60 -5.76 -1.67
C LYS A 90 16.65 -5.38 -3.15
N ALA A 91 16.18 -6.26 -4.03
CA ALA A 91 16.15 -6.00 -5.47
C ALA A 91 15.28 -4.77 -5.80
N PHE A 92 14.17 -4.59 -5.09
CA PHE A 92 13.31 -3.40 -5.21
C PHE A 92 14.08 -2.12 -4.87
N SER A 93 14.71 -2.05 -3.69
CA SER A 93 15.43 -0.85 -3.26
C SER A 93 16.63 -0.55 -4.17
N GLU A 94 17.35 -1.56 -4.64
CA GLU A 94 18.46 -1.39 -5.58
C GLU A 94 17.98 -0.84 -6.94
N LYS A 95 16.89 -1.39 -7.47
CA LYS A 95 16.32 -0.99 -8.76
C LYS A 95 15.77 0.44 -8.74
N TYR A 96 15.17 0.84 -7.62
CA TYR A 96 14.49 2.13 -7.48
C TYR A 96 15.26 3.14 -6.62
N LYS A 97 16.54 2.89 -6.33
CA LYS A 97 17.40 3.82 -5.61
C LYS A 97 17.38 5.22 -6.23
N GLY A 98 17.21 6.24 -5.39
CA GLY A 98 17.06 7.64 -5.77
C GLY A 98 15.67 8.02 -6.29
N ARG A 99 14.73 7.08 -6.38
CA ARG A 99 13.34 7.37 -6.79
C ARG A 99 12.49 7.70 -5.58
N THR A 100 11.57 8.64 -5.75
CA THR A 100 10.55 8.89 -4.73
C THR A 100 9.46 7.82 -4.78
N ILE A 101 9.16 7.21 -3.65
CA ILE A 101 8.01 6.34 -3.41
C ILE A 101 6.98 7.08 -2.55
N GLU A 102 5.71 6.86 -2.85
CA GLU A 102 4.57 7.37 -2.09
C GLU A 102 3.66 6.20 -1.71
N PHE A 103 3.44 6.05 -0.42
CA PHE A 103 2.76 4.91 0.15
C PHE A 103 2.09 5.26 1.46
N ASP A 104 1.17 4.41 1.88
CA ASP A 104 0.56 4.48 3.17
C ASP A 104 1.08 3.37 4.06
N GLY A 105 1.19 3.65 5.34
CA GLY A 105 1.67 2.67 6.30
C GLY A 105 1.25 3.01 7.71
N ASN A 106 1.85 2.31 8.66
CA ASN A 106 1.56 2.50 10.06
C ASN A 106 2.84 2.57 10.90
N VAL A 107 2.90 3.50 11.84
CA VAL A 107 4.08 3.74 12.68
C VAL A 107 4.28 2.58 13.64
N ALA A 108 5.34 1.79 13.45
CA ALA A 108 5.70 0.67 14.30
C ALA A 108 6.62 1.08 15.44
N VAL A 109 7.60 1.92 15.14
CA VAL A 109 8.59 2.43 16.11
C VAL A 109 8.83 3.89 15.82
N LEU A 110 8.99 4.67 16.87
CA LEU A 110 9.43 6.04 16.80
C LEU A 110 10.44 6.28 17.91
N SER A 111 11.64 6.72 17.55
CA SER A 111 12.74 6.96 18.50
C SER A 111 13.48 8.25 18.15
N PRO A 112 14.06 8.96 19.14
CA PRO A 112 14.98 10.07 18.86
C PRO A 112 16.11 9.64 17.92
N HIS A 113 16.51 10.52 17.02
CA HIS A 113 17.62 10.28 16.10
C HIS A 113 18.95 10.51 16.85
N CYS A 114 19.69 9.43 17.09
CA CYS A 114 20.91 9.46 17.91
C CYS A 114 20.64 10.11 19.29
N THR A 115 21.28 11.25 19.59
CA THR A 115 21.09 12.01 20.83
C THR A 115 20.24 13.28 20.63
N ASP A 116 19.75 13.53 19.41
CA ASP A 116 18.97 14.71 19.05
C ASP A 116 17.48 14.45 19.30
N ALA A 117 16.94 14.98 20.41
CA ALA A 117 15.53 14.82 20.76
C ALA A 117 14.56 15.64 19.88
N SER A 118 15.09 16.52 19.01
CA SER A 118 14.27 17.30 18.08
C SER A 118 14.01 16.56 16.77
N ARG A 119 14.75 15.47 16.51
CA ARG A 119 14.63 14.65 15.30
C ARG A 119 14.37 13.20 15.65
N PHE A 120 13.69 12.50 14.75
CA PHE A 120 13.22 11.14 15.00
C PHE A 120 13.56 10.19 13.86
N ASP A 121 13.85 8.95 14.22
CA ASP A 121 13.83 7.82 13.32
C ASP A 121 12.49 7.10 13.46
N MET A 122 11.82 6.87 12.34
CA MET A 122 10.50 6.25 12.26
C MET A 122 10.58 4.95 11.47
N LEU A 123 10.05 3.88 12.04
CA LEU A 123 9.83 2.62 11.35
C LEU A 123 8.36 2.54 10.91
N ILE A 124 8.13 2.35 9.61
CA ILE A 124 6.78 2.27 9.03
C ILE A 124 6.54 0.87 8.47
N LEU A 125 5.43 0.25 8.86
CA LEU A 125 4.95 -1.00 8.28
C LEU A 125 4.02 -0.70 7.10
N TRP A 126 4.30 -1.29 5.95
CA TRP A 126 3.52 -1.07 4.73
C TRP A 126 2.14 -1.74 4.79
N ARG A 127 2.01 -2.85 5.53
CA ARG A 127 0.77 -3.65 5.64
C ARG A 127 -0.14 -3.28 6.81
N GLY A 128 0.14 -2.16 7.46
CA GLY A 128 -0.55 -1.71 8.67
C GLY A 128 -0.08 -2.45 9.93
N PHE A 129 -0.36 -1.86 11.09
CA PHE A 129 0.14 -2.35 12.37
C PHE A 129 -0.74 -3.48 12.93
N ARG A 130 -0.16 -4.67 13.11
CA ARG A 130 -0.80 -5.77 13.83
C ARG A 130 -0.07 -5.96 15.16
N ARG A 131 -0.73 -5.62 16.26
CA ARG A 131 -0.20 -5.66 17.64
C ARG A 131 0.51 -6.96 18.06
N GLN A 132 0.28 -8.06 17.36
CA GLN A 132 0.85 -9.36 17.70
C GLN A 132 2.19 -9.62 16.99
N PHE A 133 2.49 -8.95 15.87
CA PHE A 133 3.74 -9.10 15.13
C PHE A 133 4.06 -7.85 14.30
N LEU A 134 5.30 -7.34 14.41
CA LEU A 134 5.92 -6.51 13.37
C LEU A 134 6.25 -7.45 12.21
N GLN A 135 5.29 -7.73 11.34
CA GLN A 135 5.47 -8.64 10.20
C GLN A 135 5.15 -7.91 8.90
N GLY A 136 5.95 -8.21 7.87
CA GLY A 136 5.87 -7.59 6.56
C GLY A 136 7.01 -6.61 6.29
N PRO A 137 7.12 -6.16 5.03
CA PRO A 137 8.07 -5.16 4.59
C PRO A 137 7.88 -3.88 5.40
N ASN A 138 9.02 -3.32 5.77
CA ASN A 138 9.11 -2.12 6.57
C ASN A 138 10.15 -1.19 5.97
N SER A 139 9.96 0.10 6.24
CA SER A 139 10.93 1.12 5.87
C SER A 139 11.29 1.96 7.09
N GLN A 140 12.58 2.23 7.21
CA GLN A 140 13.12 3.18 8.17
C GLN A 140 13.28 4.54 7.49
N ILE A 141 12.63 5.55 8.05
CA ILE A 141 12.82 6.94 7.69
C ILE A 141 13.63 7.60 8.79
N ALA A 142 14.80 8.14 8.45
CA ALA A 142 15.68 8.78 9.43
C ALA A 142 15.49 10.30 9.47
N ARG A 143 15.89 10.89 10.60
CA ARG A 143 16.06 12.35 10.74
C ARG A 143 14.80 13.17 10.44
N ILE A 144 13.62 12.69 10.84
CA ILE A 144 12.36 13.40 10.68
C ILE A 144 12.28 14.56 11.68
N GLY A 145 12.10 15.78 11.16
CA GLY A 145 11.84 16.99 11.93
C GLY A 145 10.52 17.68 11.55
N PRO A 146 10.22 18.84 12.16
CA PRO A 146 9.02 19.63 11.85
C PRO A 146 8.85 19.95 10.35
N GLU A 147 9.96 20.17 9.64
CA GLU A 147 10.00 20.47 8.20
C GLU A 147 9.47 19.33 7.31
N ASN A 148 9.47 18.10 7.83
CA ASN A 148 9.05 16.91 7.10
C ASN A 148 7.56 16.58 7.32
N ILE A 149 6.89 17.25 8.27
CA ILE A 149 5.56 16.88 8.70
C ILE A 149 4.50 17.83 8.14
N LYS A 150 3.46 17.24 7.55
CA LYS A 150 2.22 17.92 7.17
C LYS A 150 1.07 17.38 8.01
N ALA A 151 0.94 17.92 9.22
CA ALA A 151 -0.17 17.58 10.14
C ALA A 151 -1.34 18.55 9.94
N LYS A 152 -2.58 18.04 10.05
CA LYS A 152 -3.79 18.87 9.84
C LYS A 152 -3.95 19.97 10.88
N ASP A 153 -3.61 19.66 12.14
CA ASP A 153 -3.75 20.56 13.29
C ASP A 153 -2.44 21.30 13.63
N GLY A 154 -1.47 21.30 12.71
CA GLY A 154 -0.15 21.89 12.89
C GLY A 154 0.83 20.99 13.66
N TYR A 155 2.11 21.38 13.66
CA TYR A 155 3.15 20.61 14.34
C TYR A 155 3.19 20.92 15.84
N SER A 156 3.25 19.89 16.69
CA SER A 156 3.46 20.01 18.14
C SER A 156 4.71 19.24 18.57
N HIS A 157 4.65 17.92 18.50
CA HIS A 157 5.73 16.99 18.82
C HIS A 157 5.46 15.66 18.13
N LEU A 158 6.47 15.09 17.47
CA LEU A 158 6.29 13.95 16.57
C LEU A 158 5.65 12.71 17.25
N PRO A 159 6.10 12.28 18.45
CA PRO A 159 5.43 11.21 19.21
C PRO A 159 3.97 11.48 19.57
N SER A 160 3.58 12.73 19.74
CA SER A 160 2.20 13.11 20.05
C SER A 160 1.32 13.15 18.79
N LEU A 161 1.90 13.54 17.65
CA LEU A 161 1.22 13.59 16.35
C LEU A 161 1.04 12.19 15.76
N PHE A 162 2.10 11.38 15.80
CA PHE A 162 2.12 10.03 15.23
C PHE A 162 2.53 9.02 16.29
N PRO A 163 1.68 8.75 17.31
CA PRO A 163 1.95 7.67 18.24
C PRO A 163 2.06 6.33 17.51
N ILE A 164 2.78 5.36 18.12
CA ILE A 164 2.86 3.99 17.59
C ILE A 164 1.45 3.44 17.33
N GLY A 165 1.23 2.89 16.14
CA GLY A 165 -0.08 2.44 15.69
C GLY A 165 -0.82 3.44 14.79
N SER A 166 -0.31 4.65 14.60
CA SER A 166 -0.93 5.66 13.74
C SER A 166 -0.77 5.32 12.26
N ASN A 167 -1.83 5.53 11.48
CA ASN A 167 -1.75 5.47 10.03
C ASN A 167 -1.14 6.76 9.49
N VAL A 168 -0.17 6.61 8.60
CA VAL A 168 0.51 7.73 7.97
C VAL A 168 0.50 7.57 6.45
N HIS A 169 0.44 8.70 5.77
CA HIS A 169 0.73 8.79 4.35
C HIS A 169 2.13 9.40 4.19
N SER A 170 3.00 8.69 3.48
CA SER A 170 4.42 8.97 3.39
C SER A 170 4.87 9.08 1.95
N LYS A 171 5.70 10.08 1.68
CA LYS A 171 6.42 10.25 0.43
C LYS A 171 7.89 10.45 0.75
N ALA A 172 8.76 9.59 0.23
CA ALA A 172 10.19 9.61 0.53
C ALA A 172 11.00 9.02 -0.62
N GLU A 173 12.29 9.31 -0.65
CA GLU A 173 13.23 8.79 -1.64
C GLU A 173 13.88 7.50 -1.14
N ILE A 174 13.99 6.50 -2.00
CA ILE A 174 14.64 5.23 -1.68
C ILE A 174 16.16 5.45 -1.65
N GLU A 175 16.78 5.26 -0.49
CA GLU A 175 18.22 5.44 -0.32
C GLU A 175 18.98 4.12 -0.45
N ASP A 176 18.59 3.11 0.33
CA ASP A 176 19.29 1.82 0.35
C ASP A 176 18.44 0.71 1.00
N TYR A 177 18.97 -0.52 1.00
CA TYR A 177 18.44 -1.63 1.79
C TYR A 177 19.51 -2.18 2.72
N SER A 178 19.14 -2.46 3.97
CA SER A 178 20.07 -3.02 4.97
C SER A 178 19.75 -4.48 5.25
N ASP A 179 20.66 -5.36 4.84
CA ASP A 179 20.57 -6.80 5.15
C ASP A 179 20.59 -7.07 6.66
N THR A 180 21.28 -6.24 7.46
CA THR A 180 21.38 -6.41 8.91
C THR A 180 20.13 -5.96 9.67
N ARG A 181 19.37 -5.02 9.11
CA ARG A 181 18.13 -4.49 9.70
C ARG A 181 16.88 -5.00 9.01
N GLU A 182 17.03 -5.72 7.89
CA GLU A 182 15.95 -6.25 7.05
C GLU A 182 14.92 -5.15 6.73
N SER A 183 15.43 -3.99 6.31
CA SER A 183 14.64 -2.76 6.13
C SER A 183 15.16 -1.95 4.96
N GLU A 184 14.23 -1.36 4.23
CA GLU A 184 14.52 -0.28 3.28
C GLU A 184 14.76 1.02 4.05
N PHE A 185 15.77 1.78 3.63
CA PHE A 185 16.08 3.11 4.13
C PHE A 185 15.56 4.17 3.17
N LEU A 186 14.82 5.13 3.73
CA LEU A 186 14.22 6.22 2.98
C LEU A 186 14.71 7.57 3.52
N THR A 187 14.89 8.52 2.59
CA THR A 187 15.34 9.88 2.85
C THR A 187 14.37 10.91 2.27
N ASN A 188 14.63 12.21 2.52
CA ASN A 188 13.81 13.33 2.06
C ASN A 188 12.29 13.17 2.32
N PRO A 189 11.88 12.85 3.57
CA PRO A 189 10.50 12.47 3.83
C PRO A 189 9.55 13.67 3.85
N ALA A 190 8.34 13.41 3.37
CA ALA A 190 7.12 14.15 3.67
C ALA A 190 6.10 13.17 4.27
N VAL A 191 5.72 13.38 5.54
CA VAL A 191 4.80 12.50 6.28
C VAL A 191 3.58 13.29 6.72
N SER A 192 2.40 12.68 6.58
CA SER A 192 1.12 13.30 6.90
C SER A 192 0.14 12.33 7.53
N ASP A 193 -0.83 12.86 8.27
CA ASP A 193 -1.90 12.08 8.87
C ASP A 193 -2.77 11.42 7.80
N ARG A 194 -3.06 10.13 7.97
CA ARG A 194 -4.12 9.46 7.21
C ARG A 194 -5.38 9.35 8.07
N ALA A 195 -6.50 9.86 7.54
CA ALA A 195 -7.81 9.79 8.20
C ALA A 195 -8.37 8.36 8.22
#